data_AF-A0A6I9NX91-F1
#
_entry.id   AF-A0A6I9NX91-F1
#
_cell.length_a   1.000
_cell.length_b   1.000
_cell.length_c   1.000
_cell.angle_alpha   90.00
_cell.angle_beta   90.00
_cell.angle_gamma   90.00
#
_symmetry.space_group_name_H-M   'P 1'
#
loop_
_entity.id
_entity.type
_entity.pdbx_description
1 polymer ?
#
loop_
_entity_poly.entity_id
_entity_poly.type
_entity_poly.pdbx_seq_one_letter_code
_entity_poly.pdbx_strand_id
1 'polypeptide(L)'
;MLIEPVLILLRVLGYVAVLFMEHWKRRQMRLNYVWDLTGFGEEEQEEHKDHNRAEYEFRVMKKTMKQEQSSPKSEKVKLTCTDRMPAYLTAVLMMVFMILVTFAMVFGVILYRISIKAALHMSTYSAARSNIRATVKTTAAIINLIIIIILDEIYAAIARWLTKLEVPKTDKSFEERLIFKTFILKFVNAFTPIVYLAFFRGRLVGRPGSYLYVIGSYRMEECAHAGCLMELCIQLCITMLGKQLIQNNLFEIGMPKLKKLLRRRKSELDSKQEEELNKTLQRHEKDHILGPFVGLSPEYMEMIIQFGMVTLFVASFPLAPLFALLNNIIEIRLDAKKFVMELRRPIAAKAKDIGIWYNLLRGLSKVAVIVNAFVISFTSDFIPRLVYQYMYSLDGTMHGFVNHTLSYFNVSDFQPGTAPLQPMHLGYKVEICRYKDYREPPSSSSQYELSKEFWAVLAARLAFVVVFQNVVMLMSDFVDWLIPDIPKDISLQMHKEKILMVELFMKEEQGKRLAARDNHNQDNCNSPSSATQTPPQPRSRTATHAVGWENKHKQPEENPAPIYKL
;
A
#
# COMPACT_ATOMS: atom_id res chain seq x y z
N MET A 1 -17.24 -29.36 11.37
CA MET A 1 -17.31 -29.14 9.91
C MET A 1 -16.85 -27.75 9.43
N LEU A 2 -16.90 -26.68 10.25
CA LEU A 2 -16.40 -25.34 9.84
C LEU A 2 -14.95 -25.02 10.25
N ILE A 3 -14.28 -25.91 10.98
CA ILE A 3 -12.90 -25.75 11.46
C ILE A 3 -11.90 -25.97 10.31
N GLU A 4 -12.12 -26.97 9.45
CA GLU A 4 -11.26 -27.25 8.30
C GLU A 4 -11.18 -26.13 7.26
N PRO A 5 -12.28 -25.53 6.76
CA PRO A 5 -12.17 -24.52 5.71
C PRO A 5 -11.45 -23.25 6.18
N VAL A 6 -11.58 -22.85 7.46
CA VAL A 6 -10.88 -21.69 8.02
C VAL A 6 -9.39 -22.01 8.26
N LEU A 7 -9.07 -23.22 8.72
CA LEU A 7 -7.68 -23.68 8.92
C LEU A 7 -6.96 -23.88 7.58
N ILE A 8 -7.66 -24.33 6.54
CA ILE A 8 -7.18 -24.44 5.16
C ILE A 8 -6.98 -23.04 4.56
N LEU A 9 -7.93 -22.11 4.76
CA LEU A 9 -7.74 -20.70 4.39
C LEU A 9 -6.49 -20.14 5.06
N LEU A 10 -6.32 -20.36 6.36
CA LEU A 10 -5.19 -19.88 7.14
C LEU A 10 -3.83 -20.40 6.65
N ARG A 11 -3.77 -21.67 6.25
CA ARG A 11 -2.58 -22.28 5.62
C ARG A 11 -2.32 -21.76 4.22
N VAL A 12 -3.31 -21.23 3.51
CA VAL A 12 -3.12 -20.66 2.17
C VAL A 12 -2.73 -19.19 2.23
N LEU A 13 -3.26 -18.41 3.19
CA LEU A 13 -3.18 -16.94 3.16
C LEU A 13 -1.83 -16.35 3.58
N GLY A 14 -1.18 -16.90 4.61
CA GLY A 14 0.17 -16.50 4.97
C GLY A 14 1.19 -16.89 3.90
N TYR A 15 1.02 -18.08 3.32
CA TYR A 15 1.90 -18.60 2.27
C TYR A 15 1.76 -17.84 0.95
N VAL A 16 0.55 -17.47 0.53
CA VAL A 16 0.35 -16.79 -0.75
C VAL A 16 1.06 -15.43 -0.80
N ALA A 17 1.05 -14.66 0.29
CA ALA A 17 1.76 -13.39 0.34
C ALA A 17 3.28 -13.58 0.24
N VAL A 18 3.83 -14.55 0.97
CA VAL A 18 5.28 -14.86 0.94
C VAL A 18 5.69 -15.40 -0.42
N LEU A 19 4.94 -16.37 -0.97
CA LEU A 19 5.15 -16.91 -2.31
C LEU A 19 5.06 -15.82 -3.39
N PHE A 20 4.13 -14.87 -3.24
CA PHE A 20 4.04 -13.72 -4.14
C PHE A 20 5.30 -12.85 -4.07
N MET A 21 5.80 -12.55 -2.86
CA MET A 21 7.03 -11.76 -2.69
C MET A 21 8.25 -12.46 -3.26
N GLU A 22 8.43 -13.76 -3.00
CA GLU A 22 9.54 -14.55 -3.53
C GLU A 22 9.45 -14.71 -5.05
N HIS A 23 8.24 -14.93 -5.58
CA HIS A 23 8.01 -14.95 -7.02
C HIS A 23 8.31 -13.60 -7.67
N TRP A 24 7.91 -12.49 -7.02
CA TRP A 24 8.18 -11.14 -7.49
C TRP A 24 9.68 -10.85 -7.55
N LYS A 25 10.45 -11.16 -6.51
CA LYS A 25 11.92 -11.01 -6.52
C LYS A 25 12.56 -11.76 -7.70
N ARG A 26 12.19 -13.03 -7.89
CA ARG A 26 12.72 -13.86 -8.99
C ARG A 26 12.34 -13.29 -10.35
N ARG A 27 11.12 -12.80 -10.50
CA ARG A 27 10.66 -12.14 -11.73
C ARG A 27 11.43 -10.84 -11.98
N GLN A 28 11.62 -10.03 -10.95
CA GLN A 28 12.39 -8.78 -11.01
C GLN A 28 13.84 -9.06 -11.43
N MET A 29 14.50 -10.08 -10.87
CA MET A 29 15.86 -10.45 -11.28
C MET A 29 15.94 -10.90 -12.74
N ARG A 30 14.94 -11.66 -13.22
CA ARG A 30 14.87 -12.02 -14.64
C ARG A 30 14.67 -10.81 -15.55
N LEU A 31 13.84 -9.86 -15.16
CA LEU A 31 13.63 -8.61 -15.91
C LEU A 31 14.89 -7.75 -15.92
N ASN A 32 15.60 -7.66 -14.79
CA ASN A 32 16.87 -6.95 -14.70
C ASN A 32 17.92 -7.52 -15.64
N TYR A 33 17.95 -8.84 -15.80
CA TYR A 33 18.82 -9.49 -16.76
C TYR A 33 18.39 -9.21 -18.21
N VAL A 34 17.10 -9.38 -18.55
CA VAL A 34 16.59 -9.17 -19.92
C VAL A 34 16.69 -7.70 -20.38
N TRP A 35 16.66 -6.76 -19.45
CA TRP A 35 16.74 -5.32 -19.73
C TRP A 35 18.14 -4.73 -19.50
N ASP A 36 19.17 -5.55 -19.31
CA ASP A 36 20.56 -5.12 -19.07
C ASP A 36 20.71 -4.10 -17.92
N LEU A 37 19.98 -4.34 -16.82
CA LEU A 37 19.97 -3.49 -15.62
C LEU A 37 20.85 -4.04 -14.48
N THR A 38 21.59 -5.11 -14.70
CA THR A 38 22.41 -5.79 -13.68
C THR A 38 23.61 -4.96 -13.23
N GLY A 39 24.24 -4.19 -14.13
CA GLY A 39 25.36 -3.28 -13.83
C GLY A 39 24.96 -1.84 -13.49
N PHE A 40 23.69 -1.49 -13.71
CA PHE A 40 23.18 -0.12 -13.64
C PHE A 40 23.35 0.55 -12.26
N GLY A 41 23.44 -0.23 -11.17
CA GLY A 41 23.62 0.31 -9.81
C GLY A 41 25.03 0.78 -9.46
N GLU A 42 26.06 0.28 -10.15
CA GLU A 42 27.46 0.65 -9.94
C GLU A 42 27.86 1.81 -10.89
N GLU A 43 27.38 1.78 -12.13
CA GLU A 43 27.65 2.80 -13.16
C GLU A 43 26.96 4.16 -12.85
N GLU A 44 25.72 4.18 -12.34
CA GLU A 44 25.06 5.44 -11.95
C GLU A 44 25.67 6.10 -10.70
N GLN A 45 26.23 5.34 -9.75
CA GLN A 45 26.90 5.94 -8.58
C GLN A 45 28.16 6.73 -8.99
N GLU A 46 28.80 6.32 -10.09
CA GLU A 46 30.02 6.94 -10.58
C GLU A 46 29.76 8.02 -11.64
N GLU A 47 28.86 7.81 -12.60
CA GLU A 47 28.60 8.76 -13.71
C GLU A 47 27.45 9.76 -13.43
N HIS A 48 26.45 9.38 -12.64
CA HIS A 48 25.27 10.19 -12.35
C HIS A 48 25.16 10.46 -10.84
N LYS A 49 26.05 11.31 -10.32
CA LYS A 49 25.74 12.00 -9.05
C LYS A 49 24.42 12.72 -9.25
N ASP A 50 23.32 12.16 -8.75
CA ASP A 50 21.98 12.77 -8.69
C ASP A 50 22.17 14.28 -8.53
N HIS A 51 21.80 15.06 -9.55
CA HIS A 51 21.91 16.50 -9.49
C HIS A 51 21.21 16.95 -8.21
N ASN A 52 21.91 17.72 -7.37
CA ASN A 52 21.25 18.16 -6.14
C ASN A 52 20.07 19.02 -6.56
N ARG A 53 18.95 18.84 -5.85
CA ARG A 53 17.74 19.57 -6.19
C ARG A 53 17.98 21.08 -6.06
N ALA A 54 17.51 21.87 -7.02
CA ALA A 54 17.69 23.32 -7.03
C ALA A 54 17.23 24.01 -5.72
N GLU A 55 16.14 23.53 -5.11
CA GLU A 55 15.67 24.02 -3.80
C GLU A 55 16.69 23.77 -2.67
N TYR A 56 17.39 22.64 -2.72
CA TYR A 56 18.45 22.30 -1.78
C TYR A 56 19.64 23.22 -1.97
N GLU A 57 20.07 23.41 -3.22
CA GLU A 57 21.20 24.29 -3.57
C GLU A 57 20.93 25.75 -3.21
N PHE A 58 19.70 26.24 -3.45
CA PHE A 58 19.29 27.58 -3.04
C PHE A 58 19.37 27.78 -1.53
N ARG A 59 18.94 26.79 -0.74
CA ARG A 59 18.98 26.86 0.73
C ARG A 59 20.42 26.77 1.25
N VAL A 60 21.29 25.98 0.60
CA VAL A 60 22.73 25.95 0.86
C VAL A 60 23.36 27.31 0.56
N MET A 61 23.11 27.88 -0.62
CA MET A 61 23.59 29.20 -1.03
C MET A 61 23.19 30.28 -0.01
N LYS A 62 21.94 30.31 0.42
CA LYS A 62 21.45 31.26 1.44
C LYS A 62 22.19 31.12 2.76
N LYS A 63 22.53 29.89 3.18
CA LYS A 63 23.31 29.64 4.39
C LYS A 63 24.76 30.08 4.22
N THR A 64 25.38 29.76 3.08
CA THR A 64 26.74 30.19 2.74
C THR A 64 26.85 31.72 2.76
N MET A 65 25.92 32.44 2.14
CA MET A 65 25.90 33.91 2.15
C MET A 65 25.80 34.49 3.57
N LYS A 66 24.99 33.88 4.45
CA LYS A 66 24.85 34.32 5.85
C LYS A 66 26.12 34.02 6.67
N GLN A 67 26.83 32.96 6.33
CA GLN A 67 28.08 32.56 7.00
C GLN A 67 29.28 33.39 6.51
N GLU A 68 29.34 33.73 5.23
CA GLU A 68 30.34 34.64 4.67
C GLU A 68 30.23 36.05 5.26
N GLN A 69 29.02 36.52 5.61
CA GLN A 69 28.82 37.78 6.33
C GLN A 69 29.35 37.77 7.78
N SER A 70 29.60 36.59 8.37
CA SER A 70 30.04 36.45 9.78
C SER A 70 31.49 35.94 9.93
N SER A 71 32.03 35.20 8.95
CA SER A 71 33.48 34.89 8.83
C SER A 71 33.79 34.20 7.49
N PRO A 72 34.93 34.49 6.83
CA PRO A 72 35.29 33.82 5.58
C PRO A 72 35.97 32.49 5.89
N LYS A 73 35.28 31.36 5.71
CA LYS A 73 35.89 30.03 5.73
C LYS A 73 35.55 29.24 4.46
N SER A 74 36.59 28.75 3.80
CA SER A 74 36.58 28.02 2.52
C SER A 74 36.20 26.54 2.67
N GLU A 75 35.18 26.22 3.46
CA GLU A 75 34.72 24.85 3.63
C GLU A 75 33.35 24.66 2.97
N LYS A 76 33.16 23.56 2.24
CA LYS A 76 31.89 23.24 1.56
C LYS A 76 30.77 23.09 2.60
N VAL A 77 30.03 24.16 2.86
CA VAL A 77 28.96 24.22 3.86
C VAL A 77 27.86 23.22 3.48
N LYS A 78 27.76 22.12 4.23
CA LYS A 78 26.60 21.21 4.18
C LYS A 78 25.57 21.68 5.22
N LEU A 79 24.28 21.48 4.96
CA LEU A 79 23.25 21.66 6.00
C LEU A 79 23.53 20.66 7.14
N THR A 80 23.76 21.17 8.35
CA THR A 80 24.07 20.38 9.53
C THR A 80 22.81 19.69 10.05
N CYS A 81 22.96 18.52 10.69
CA CYS A 81 21.83 17.75 11.25
C CYS A 81 20.98 18.57 12.24
N THR A 82 21.62 19.49 12.98
CA THR A 82 20.98 20.41 13.93
C THR A 82 20.03 21.41 13.28
N ASP A 83 20.30 21.86 12.04
CA ASP A 83 19.40 22.75 11.30
C ASP A 83 18.17 22.02 10.74
N ARG A 84 18.29 20.71 10.52
CA ARG A 84 17.21 19.85 10.00
C ARG A 84 16.37 19.23 11.11
N MET A 85 16.90 19.08 12.33
CA MET A 85 16.17 18.56 13.49
C MET A 85 14.81 19.23 13.75
N PRO A 86 14.67 20.57 13.76
CA PRO A 86 13.36 21.19 13.96
C PRO A 86 12.39 20.86 12.84
N ALA A 87 12.85 20.71 11.59
CA ALA A 87 12.01 20.31 10.47
C ALA A 87 11.56 18.84 10.56
N TYR A 88 12.44 17.94 11.03
CA TYR A 88 12.05 16.55 11.28
C TYR A 88 11.11 16.41 12.48
N LEU A 89 11.32 17.18 13.54
CA LEU A 89 10.45 17.18 14.71
C LEU A 89 9.06 17.70 14.35
N THR A 90 8.96 18.83 13.64
CA THR A 90 7.67 19.32 13.15
C THR A 90 7.02 18.33 12.19
N ALA A 91 7.80 17.62 11.36
CA ALA A 91 7.27 16.56 10.52
C ALA A 91 6.63 15.42 11.31
N VAL A 92 7.33 14.89 12.31
CA VAL A 92 6.81 13.81 13.16
C VAL A 92 5.58 14.28 13.94
N LEU A 93 5.62 15.46 14.54
CA LEU A 93 4.48 16.02 15.28
C LEU A 93 3.26 16.21 14.39
N MET A 94 3.44 16.76 13.19
CA MET A 94 2.34 16.92 12.22
C MET A 94 1.80 15.57 11.76
N MET A 95 2.66 14.58 11.49
CA MET A 95 2.20 13.23 11.12
C MET A 95 1.35 12.59 12.23
N VAL A 96 1.79 12.70 13.49
CA VAL A 96 1.02 12.21 14.65
C VAL A 96 -0.31 12.96 14.78
N PHE A 97 -0.30 14.28 14.62
CA PHE A 97 -1.53 15.08 14.62
C PHE A 97 -2.52 14.62 13.54
N MET A 98 -2.07 14.38 12.30
CA MET A 98 -2.94 13.89 11.23
C MET A 98 -3.51 12.49 11.54
N ILE A 99 -2.72 11.63 12.17
CA ILE A 99 -3.19 10.33 12.65
C ILE A 99 -4.30 10.52 13.70
N LEU A 100 -4.14 11.41 14.67
CA LEU A 100 -5.19 11.72 15.65
C LEU A 100 -6.47 12.26 14.98
N VAL A 101 -6.33 13.09 13.94
CA VAL A 101 -7.47 13.57 13.14
C VAL A 101 -8.22 12.40 12.50
N THR A 102 -7.55 11.38 11.96
CA THR A 102 -8.26 10.20 11.42
C THR A 102 -9.09 9.50 12.50
N PHE A 103 -8.54 9.30 13.70
CA PHE A 103 -9.26 8.67 14.80
C PHE A 103 -10.47 9.51 15.23
N ALA A 104 -10.33 10.84 15.29
CA ALA A 104 -11.42 11.75 15.60
C ALA A 104 -12.54 11.70 14.54
N MET A 105 -12.18 11.62 13.25
CA MET A 105 -13.17 11.51 12.17
C MET A 105 -13.91 10.17 12.20
N VAL A 106 -13.22 9.06 12.46
CA VAL A 106 -13.86 7.75 12.63
C VAL A 106 -14.80 7.76 13.84
N PHE A 107 -14.38 8.36 14.95
CA PHE A 107 -15.24 8.59 16.11
C PHE A 107 -16.47 9.45 15.76
N GLY A 108 -16.31 10.49 14.94
CA GLY A 108 -17.42 11.29 14.41
C GLY A 108 -18.43 10.46 13.59
N VAL A 109 -17.96 9.57 12.71
CA VAL A 109 -18.83 8.65 11.95
C VAL A 109 -19.59 7.70 12.89
N ILE A 110 -18.96 7.27 13.99
CA ILE A 110 -19.60 6.43 15.01
C ILE A 110 -20.71 7.20 15.72
N LEU A 111 -20.45 8.44 16.13
CA LEU A 111 -21.48 9.30 16.73
C LEU A 111 -22.66 9.53 15.76
N TYR A 112 -22.37 9.73 14.47
CA TYR A 112 -23.40 9.82 13.43
C TYR A 112 -24.27 8.55 13.35
N ARG A 113 -23.68 7.36 13.41
CA ARG A 113 -24.44 6.10 13.40
C ARG A 113 -25.36 6.00 14.60
N ILE A 114 -24.87 6.37 15.78
CA ILE A 114 -25.64 6.30 17.02
C ILE A 114 -26.81 7.30 16.97
N SER A 115 -26.57 8.53 16.52
CA SER A 115 -27.60 9.57 16.45
C SER A 115 -28.69 9.25 15.44
N ILE A 116 -28.34 8.80 14.22
CA ILE A 116 -29.33 8.41 13.22
C ILE A 116 -30.10 7.17 13.64
N LYS A 117 -29.45 6.19 14.27
CA LYS A 117 -30.15 5.01 14.81
C LYS A 117 -31.21 5.42 15.84
N ALA A 118 -30.89 6.35 16.74
CA ALA A 118 -31.84 6.89 17.71
C ALA A 118 -32.97 7.67 17.03
N ALA A 119 -32.64 8.56 16.08
CA ALA A 119 -33.61 9.35 15.34
C ALA A 119 -34.59 8.49 14.54
N LEU A 120 -34.12 7.44 13.86
CA LEU A 120 -34.96 6.52 13.10
C LEU A 120 -35.86 5.67 13.99
N HIS A 121 -35.43 5.35 15.22
CA HIS A 121 -36.28 4.67 16.19
C HIS A 121 -37.43 5.56 16.66
N MET A 122 -37.18 6.87 16.79
CA MET A 122 -38.19 7.89 17.12
C MET A 122 -39.09 8.24 15.93
N SER A 123 -38.65 8.00 14.69
CA SER A 123 -39.39 8.37 13.49
C SER A 123 -40.72 7.62 13.34
N THR A 124 -41.73 8.34 12.85
CA THR A 124 -43.12 7.85 12.68
C THR A 124 -43.29 6.99 11.41
N TYR A 125 -42.32 6.98 10.50
CA TYR A 125 -42.42 6.28 9.21
C TYR A 125 -42.13 4.77 9.36
N SER A 126 -43.15 3.94 9.11
CA SER A 126 -43.11 2.49 9.37
C SER A 126 -42.07 1.73 8.54
N ALA A 127 -41.85 2.11 7.28
CA ALA A 127 -40.87 1.46 6.42
C ALA A 127 -39.40 1.84 6.75
N ALA A 128 -39.17 3.01 7.36
CA ALA A 128 -37.87 3.31 7.95
C ALA A 128 -37.65 2.45 9.20
N ARG A 129 -38.69 2.22 10.01
CA ARG A 129 -38.61 1.43 11.24
C ARG A 129 -38.30 -0.06 11.00
N SER A 130 -38.79 -0.65 9.91
CA SER A 130 -38.48 -2.04 9.55
C SER A 130 -37.05 -2.23 9.02
N ASN A 131 -36.49 -1.23 8.33
CA ASN A 131 -35.18 -1.31 7.69
C ASN A 131 -34.06 -0.51 8.36
N ILE A 132 -34.27 0.04 9.58
CA ILE A 132 -33.31 0.91 10.29
C ILE A 132 -31.88 0.38 10.21
N ARG A 133 -31.71 -0.91 10.52
CA ARG A 133 -30.38 -1.53 10.59
C ARG A 133 -29.67 -1.52 9.24
N ALA A 134 -30.37 -1.77 8.13
CA ALA A 134 -29.80 -1.76 6.80
C ALA A 134 -29.50 -0.32 6.36
N THR A 135 -30.45 0.60 6.54
CA THR A 135 -30.29 2.01 6.15
C THR A 135 -29.11 2.66 6.86
N VAL A 136 -29.02 2.56 8.20
CA VAL A 136 -27.91 3.16 8.98
C VAL A 136 -26.56 2.60 8.55
N LYS A 137 -26.47 1.28 8.30
CA LYS A 137 -25.22 0.65 7.88
C LYS A 137 -24.77 1.16 6.52
N THR A 138 -25.68 1.18 5.55
CA THR A 138 -25.37 1.59 4.17
C THR A 138 -25.04 3.08 4.11
N THR A 139 -25.85 3.95 4.74
CA THR A 139 -25.58 5.41 4.73
C THR A 139 -24.26 5.73 5.43
N ALA A 140 -23.97 5.10 6.56
CA ALA A 140 -22.72 5.35 7.26
C ALA A 140 -21.50 4.78 6.52
N ALA A 141 -21.64 3.67 5.79
CA ALA A 141 -20.57 3.16 4.94
C ALA A 141 -20.26 4.13 3.78
N ILE A 142 -21.28 4.70 3.14
CA ILE A 142 -21.13 5.70 2.07
C ILE A 142 -20.50 7.00 2.60
N ILE A 143 -20.98 7.52 3.73
CA ILE A 143 -20.40 8.73 4.34
C ILE A 143 -18.93 8.49 4.70
N ASN A 144 -18.61 7.34 5.29
CA ASN A 144 -17.23 6.98 5.60
C ASN A 144 -16.36 6.92 4.33
N LEU A 145 -16.87 6.35 3.23
CA LEU A 145 -16.17 6.32 1.95
C LEU A 145 -15.89 7.73 1.40
N ILE A 146 -16.86 8.64 1.45
CA ILE A 146 -16.69 10.03 1.01
C ILE A 146 -15.62 10.74 1.85
N ILE A 147 -15.65 10.56 3.17
CA ILE A 147 -14.66 11.13 4.09
C ILE A 147 -13.26 10.60 3.75
N ILE A 148 -13.11 9.29 3.51
CA ILE A 148 -11.83 8.69 3.12
C ILE A 148 -11.28 9.33 1.85
N ILE A 149 -12.12 9.50 0.81
CA ILE A 149 -11.72 10.12 -0.47
C ILE A 149 -11.23 11.55 -0.26
N ILE A 150 -11.95 12.36 0.51
CA ILE A 150 -11.58 13.77 0.77
C ILE A 150 -10.27 13.85 1.58
N LEU A 151 -10.15 13.04 2.64
CA LEU A 151 -8.96 13.03 3.49
C LEU A 151 -7.71 12.55 2.75
N ASP A 152 -7.83 11.58 1.83
CA ASP A 152 -6.70 11.08 1.05
C ASP A 152 -6.02 12.18 0.22
N GLU A 153 -6.81 13.10 -0.36
CA GLU A 153 -6.29 14.24 -1.13
C GLU A 153 -5.62 15.28 -0.21
N ILE A 154 -6.24 15.58 0.93
CA ILE A 154 -5.67 16.48 1.95
C ILE A 154 -4.34 15.90 2.45
N TYR A 155 -4.26 14.59 2.70
CA TYR A 155 -3.06 13.92 3.20
C TYR A 155 -1.95 13.90 2.16
N ALA A 156 -2.28 13.69 0.88
CA ALA A 156 -1.30 13.81 -0.20
C ALA A 156 -0.74 15.25 -0.30
N ALA A 157 -1.57 16.27 -0.13
CA ALA A 157 -1.14 17.66 -0.16
C ALA A 157 -0.23 18.00 1.04
N ILE A 158 -0.61 17.57 2.25
CA ILE A 158 0.17 17.79 3.47
C ILE A 158 1.49 17.03 3.41
N ALA A 159 1.51 15.78 2.94
CA ALA A 159 2.74 15.01 2.80
C ALA A 159 3.72 15.69 1.82
N ARG A 160 3.23 16.22 0.70
CA ARG A 160 4.05 17.02 -0.23
C ARG A 160 4.60 18.28 0.43
N TRP A 161 3.77 19.04 1.14
CA TRP A 161 4.21 20.23 1.86
C TRP A 161 5.26 19.90 2.91
N LEU A 162 5.04 18.85 3.70
CA LEU A 162 5.95 18.45 4.76
C LEU A 162 7.30 17.97 4.24
N THR A 163 7.29 17.22 3.13
CA THR A 163 8.54 16.75 2.51
C THR A 163 9.31 17.91 1.87
N LYS A 164 8.64 18.96 1.38
CA LYS A 164 9.29 20.22 0.95
C LYS A 164 9.92 20.98 2.11
N LEU A 165 9.35 20.92 3.32
CA LEU A 165 9.96 21.56 4.50
C LEU A 165 11.28 20.88 4.91
N GLU A 166 11.34 19.55 4.82
CA GLU A 166 12.53 18.75 5.18
C GLU A 166 13.75 19.00 4.27
N VAL A 167 13.53 19.51 3.06
CA VAL A 167 14.55 19.77 2.01
C VAL A 167 15.57 18.63 1.90
N PRO A 168 15.16 17.50 1.33
CA PRO A 168 16.07 16.42 0.97
C PRO A 168 17.10 16.86 -0.09
N LYS A 169 18.21 16.14 -0.14
CA LYS A 169 19.38 16.48 -0.99
C LYS A 169 19.17 16.09 -2.46
N THR A 170 18.59 14.92 -2.70
CA THR A 170 18.42 14.30 -4.02
C THR A 170 16.94 14.05 -4.30
N ASP A 171 16.56 13.99 -5.57
CA ASP A 171 15.17 13.72 -5.97
C ASP A 171 14.73 12.31 -5.57
N LYS A 172 15.62 11.31 -5.66
CA LYS A 172 15.37 9.97 -5.12
C LYS A 172 15.00 9.99 -3.63
N SER A 173 15.73 10.75 -2.81
CA SER A 173 15.45 10.83 -1.37
C SER A 173 14.20 11.65 -1.07
N PHE A 174 13.81 12.57 -1.96
CA PHE A 174 12.53 13.27 -1.87
C PHE A 174 11.36 12.32 -2.14
N GLU A 175 11.42 11.56 -3.24
CA GLU A 175 10.38 10.61 -3.61
C GLU A 175 10.22 9.51 -2.57
N GLU A 176 11.31 8.88 -2.10
CA GLU A 176 11.23 7.83 -1.07
C GLU A 176 10.57 8.32 0.22
N ARG A 177 10.93 9.54 0.69
CA ARG A 177 10.32 10.14 1.89
C ARG A 177 8.87 10.54 1.67
N LEU A 178 8.54 11.06 0.48
CA LEU A 178 7.18 11.44 0.14
C LEU A 178 6.28 10.20 0.08
N ILE A 179 6.75 9.14 -0.57
CA ILE A 179 6.06 7.84 -0.66
C ILE A 179 5.81 7.29 0.74
N PHE A 180 6.85 7.22 1.59
CA PHE A 180 6.71 6.68 2.94
C PHE A 180 5.68 7.46 3.78
N LYS A 181 5.74 8.80 3.79
CA LYS A 181 4.80 9.62 4.56
C LYS A 181 3.37 9.51 4.03
N THR A 182 3.20 9.59 2.71
CA THR A 182 1.90 9.48 2.06
C THR A 182 1.30 8.09 2.32
N PHE A 183 2.11 7.04 2.27
CA PHE A 183 1.69 5.67 2.58
C PHE A 183 1.15 5.57 4.01
N ILE A 184 1.89 6.03 5.02
CA ILE A 184 1.45 5.94 6.43
C ILE A 184 0.12 6.67 6.64
N LEU A 185 -0.04 7.88 6.11
CA LEU A 185 -1.28 8.64 6.26
C LEU A 185 -2.47 7.96 5.56
N LYS A 186 -2.28 7.51 4.31
CA LYS A 186 -3.33 6.80 3.56
C LYS A 186 -3.65 5.44 4.17
N PHE A 187 -2.65 4.73 4.68
CA PHE A 187 -2.81 3.46 5.38
C PHE A 187 -3.69 3.63 6.62
N VAL A 188 -3.33 4.58 7.50
CA VAL A 188 -4.14 4.84 8.70
C VAL A 188 -5.56 5.27 8.32
N ASN A 189 -5.72 6.16 7.33
CA ASN A 189 -7.05 6.59 6.88
C ASN A 189 -7.93 5.43 6.37
N ALA A 190 -7.36 4.58 5.52
CA ALA A 190 -8.07 3.48 4.89
C ALA A 190 -8.41 2.36 5.88
N PHE A 191 -7.48 2.04 6.80
CA PHE A 191 -7.63 0.87 7.68
C PHE A 191 -8.25 1.20 9.04
N THR A 192 -8.20 2.43 9.56
CA THR A 192 -8.76 2.77 10.88
C THR A 192 -10.24 2.42 11.03
N PRO A 193 -11.14 2.75 10.07
CA PRO A 193 -12.54 2.35 10.18
C PRO A 193 -12.73 0.84 10.23
N ILE A 194 -11.91 0.09 9.48
CA ILE A 194 -11.98 -1.38 9.40
C ILE A 194 -11.45 -2.01 10.70
N VAL A 195 -10.31 -1.54 11.19
CA VAL A 195 -9.72 -1.95 12.48
C VAL A 195 -10.68 -1.68 13.63
N TYR A 196 -11.36 -0.53 13.64
CA TYR A 196 -12.40 -0.23 14.63
C TYR A 196 -13.53 -1.25 14.60
N LEU A 197 -14.08 -1.51 13.40
CA LEU A 197 -15.17 -2.46 13.21
C LEU A 197 -14.78 -3.90 13.58
N ALA A 198 -13.51 -4.27 13.36
CA ALA A 198 -12.98 -5.57 13.71
C ALA A 198 -12.82 -5.71 15.23
N PHE A 199 -12.04 -4.83 15.87
CA PHE A 199 -11.54 -5.08 17.23
C PHE A 199 -12.27 -4.36 18.35
N PHE A 200 -12.79 -3.16 18.10
CA PHE A 200 -13.35 -2.30 19.15
C PHE A 200 -14.87 -2.39 19.23
N ARG A 201 -15.54 -2.68 18.11
CA ARG A 201 -16.99 -2.74 18.04
C ARG A 201 -17.57 -3.88 18.89
N GLY A 202 -18.58 -3.55 19.71
CA GLY A 202 -19.30 -4.52 20.53
C GLY A 202 -18.52 -5.11 21.70
N ARG A 203 -17.27 -4.67 21.92
CA ARG A 203 -16.39 -5.15 23.01
C ARG A 203 -16.43 -4.28 24.26
N LEU A 204 -16.67 -2.97 24.10
CA LEU A 204 -16.64 -1.98 25.18
C LEU A 204 -18.06 -1.53 25.61
N VAL A 205 -19.06 -2.40 25.54
CA VAL A 205 -20.47 -2.02 25.78
C VAL A 205 -20.84 -2.05 27.27
N GLY A 206 -20.14 -2.85 28.08
CA GLY A 206 -20.49 -3.11 29.47
C GLY A 206 -21.52 -4.22 29.60
N ARG A 207 -22.38 -4.14 30.63
CA ARG A 207 -23.45 -5.13 30.89
C ARG A 207 -24.83 -4.47 30.91
N PRO A 208 -25.92 -5.22 30.64
CA PRO A 208 -27.26 -4.74 30.97
C PRO A 208 -27.32 -4.28 32.44
N GLY A 209 -27.88 -3.09 32.69
CA GLY A 209 -27.90 -2.44 34.01
C GLY A 209 -26.73 -1.48 34.29
N SER A 210 -25.60 -1.59 33.58
CA SER A 210 -24.50 -0.62 33.65
C SER A 210 -23.79 -0.56 32.30
N TYR A 211 -24.36 0.25 31.39
CA TYR A 211 -23.80 0.48 30.06
C TYR A 211 -22.70 1.54 30.12
N LEU A 212 -21.69 1.39 29.26
CA LEU A 212 -20.72 2.45 29.04
C LEU A 212 -21.33 3.51 28.11
N TYR A 213 -21.58 4.70 28.66
CA TYR A 213 -22.08 5.84 27.90
C TYR A 213 -20.91 6.69 27.41
N VAL A 214 -20.89 6.95 26.10
CA VAL A 214 -19.98 7.92 25.50
C VAL A 214 -20.59 9.31 25.65
N ILE A 215 -19.81 10.22 26.26
CA ILE A 215 -20.20 11.62 26.50
C ILE A 215 -21.55 11.67 27.26
N GLY A 216 -21.70 10.80 28.27
CA GLY A 216 -22.82 10.78 29.23
C GLY A 216 -24.23 10.50 28.69
N SER A 217 -24.42 10.42 27.37
CA SER A 217 -25.74 10.44 26.73
C SER A 217 -25.97 9.36 25.68
N TYR A 218 -24.90 8.82 25.07
CA TYR A 218 -25.01 7.87 23.97
C TYR A 218 -24.47 6.48 24.35
N ARG A 219 -25.29 5.44 24.20
CA ARG A 219 -24.90 4.03 24.42
C ARG A 219 -24.00 3.53 23.31
N MET A 220 -22.91 2.85 23.68
CA MET A 220 -21.98 2.21 22.74
C MET A 220 -22.68 1.18 21.84
N GLU A 221 -22.20 1.05 20.59
CA GLU A 221 -22.82 0.17 19.60
C GLU A 221 -22.59 -1.32 19.89
N GLU A 222 -23.66 -2.09 19.74
CA GLU A 222 -23.67 -3.55 19.82
C GLU A 222 -23.55 -4.21 18.44
N CYS A 223 -22.92 -5.39 18.41
CA CYS A 223 -22.94 -6.27 17.24
C CYS A 223 -24.32 -6.93 17.06
N ALA A 224 -24.64 -7.32 15.82
CA ALA A 224 -25.78 -8.21 15.56
C ALA A 224 -25.55 -9.62 16.17
N HIS A 225 -26.63 -10.38 16.36
CA HIS A 225 -26.56 -11.76 16.89
C HIS A 225 -25.72 -12.70 16.01
N ALA A 226 -25.69 -12.48 14.69
CA ALA A 226 -24.84 -13.20 13.75
C ALA A 226 -23.35 -12.77 13.77
N GLY A 227 -22.97 -11.82 14.62
CA GLY A 227 -21.62 -11.28 14.74
C GLY A 227 -21.38 -9.99 13.96
N CYS A 228 -20.19 -9.42 14.13
CA CYS A 228 -19.74 -8.20 13.45
C CYS A 228 -18.98 -8.47 12.13
N LEU A 229 -18.63 -9.73 11.83
CA LEU A 229 -17.89 -10.11 10.63
C LEU A 229 -18.62 -9.72 9.33
N MET A 230 -19.92 -9.95 9.24
CA MET A 230 -20.69 -9.57 8.05
C MET A 230 -20.67 -8.07 7.78
N GLU A 231 -20.64 -7.24 8.82
CA GLU A 231 -20.56 -5.79 8.69
C GLU A 231 -19.18 -5.34 8.23
N LEU A 232 -18.13 -6.01 8.72
CA LEU A 232 -16.76 -5.83 8.25
C LEU A 232 -16.65 -6.17 6.76
N CYS A 233 -17.21 -7.30 6.32
CA CYS A 233 -17.20 -7.71 4.91
C CYS A 233 -17.88 -6.68 4.02
N ILE A 234 -19.07 -6.19 4.41
CA ILE A 234 -19.78 -5.15 3.65
C ILE A 234 -18.95 -3.86 3.59
N GLN A 235 -18.35 -3.44 4.71
CA GLN A 235 -17.50 -2.26 4.73
C GLN A 235 -16.29 -2.42 3.79
N LEU A 236 -15.60 -3.57 3.84
CA LEU A 236 -14.46 -3.89 2.97
C LEU A 236 -14.86 -3.87 1.49
N CYS A 237 -15.98 -4.50 1.15
CA CYS A 237 -16.52 -4.47 -0.22
C CYS A 237 -16.80 -3.04 -0.67
N ILE A 238 -17.47 -2.23 0.16
CA ILE A 238 -17.79 -0.84 -0.19
C ILE A 238 -16.52 0.01 -0.29
N THR A 239 -15.53 -0.17 0.59
CA THR A 239 -14.30 0.63 0.53
C THR A 239 -13.39 0.22 -0.64
N MET A 240 -13.28 -1.08 -0.92
CA MET A 240 -12.44 -1.61 -2.01
C MET A 240 -13.08 -1.38 -3.38
N LEU A 241 -14.36 -1.73 -3.55
CA LEU A 241 -15.08 -1.50 -4.81
C LEU A 241 -15.44 -0.03 -4.99
N GLY A 242 -15.83 0.67 -3.92
CA GLY A 242 -16.24 2.06 -4.01
C GLY A 242 -15.09 2.98 -4.38
N LYS A 243 -13.90 2.78 -3.80
CA LYS A 243 -12.72 3.57 -4.17
C LYS A 243 -12.33 3.32 -5.63
N GLN A 244 -12.22 2.05 -6.04
CA GLN A 244 -11.88 1.69 -7.42
C GLN A 244 -12.94 2.19 -8.40
N LEU A 245 -14.23 1.93 -8.17
CA LEU A 245 -15.29 2.33 -9.10
C LEU A 245 -15.41 3.85 -9.21
N ILE A 246 -15.29 4.59 -8.09
CA ILE A 246 -15.43 6.04 -8.09
C ILE A 246 -14.19 6.69 -8.70
N GLN A 247 -12.97 6.31 -8.31
CA GLN A 247 -11.77 6.93 -8.87
C GLN A 247 -11.56 6.54 -10.34
N ASN A 248 -11.72 5.26 -10.67
CA ASN A 248 -11.40 4.73 -11.99
C ASN A 248 -12.47 5.12 -13.05
N ASN A 249 -13.77 4.96 -12.76
CA ASN A 249 -14.81 5.37 -13.72
C ASN A 249 -15.10 6.87 -13.73
N LEU A 250 -15.06 7.57 -12.58
CA LEU A 250 -15.46 8.98 -12.50
C LEU A 250 -14.31 9.94 -12.81
N PHE A 251 -13.10 9.68 -12.30
CA PHE A 251 -11.98 10.60 -12.49
C PHE A 251 -11.15 10.26 -13.74
N GLU A 252 -10.88 9.00 -14.03
CA GLU A 252 -10.09 8.65 -15.23
C GLU A 252 -10.94 8.63 -16.51
N ILE A 253 -12.09 7.98 -16.53
CA ILE A 253 -12.96 8.00 -17.73
C ILE A 253 -13.84 9.26 -17.76
N GLY A 254 -14.33 9.69 -16.60
CA GLY A 254 -15.33 10.74 -16.47
C GLY A 254 -14.78 12.15 -16.60
N MET A 255 -13.68 12.54 -15.93
CA MET A 255 -13.16 13.91 -16.02
C MET A 255 -12.69 14.33 -17.42
N PRO A 256 -11.92 13.53 -18.20
CA PRO A 256 -11.51 13.95 -19.53
C PRO A 256 -12.71 14.04 -20.48
N LYS A 257 -13.68 13.11 -20.39
CA LYS A 257 -14.93 13.20 -21.16
C LYS A 257 -15.81 14.37 -20.71
N LEU A 258 -15.89 14.69 -19.43
CA LEU A 258 -16.66 15.81 -18.89
C LEU A 258 -16.00 17.15 -19.22
N LYS A 259 -14.68 17.28 -19.13
CA LYS A 259 -13.93 18.45 -19.62
C LYS A 259 -14.12 18.64 -21.12
N LYS A 260 -14.10 17.54 -21.89
CA LYS A 260 -14.40 17.55 -23.33
C LYS A 260 -15.86 17.93 -23.60
N LEU A 261 -16.81 17.44 -22.82
CA LEU A 261 -18.23 17.76 -22.95
C LEU A 261 -18.51 19.22 -22.53
N LEU A 262 -17.89 19.71 -21.47
CA LEU A 262 -17.98 21.11 -21.02
C LEU A 262 -17.32 22.07 -22.03
N ARG A 263 -16.18 21.69 -22.63
CA ARG A 263 -15.62 22.42 -23.77
C ARG A 263 -16.58 22.41 -24.96
N ARG A 264 -17.14 21.24 -25.32
CA ARG A 264 -18.14 21.09 -26.40
C ARG A 264 -19.41 21.91 -26.17
N ARG A 265 -19.91 21.97 -24.94
CA ARG A 265 -21.10 22.77 -24.58
C ARG A 265 -20.80 24.27 -24.56
N LYS A 266 -19.55 24.64 -24.28
CA LYS A 266 -19.06 26.03 -24.42
C LYS A 266 -18.74 26.38 -25.88
N SER A 267 -18.60 25.38 -26.76
CA SER A 267 -18.19 25.50 -28.17
C SER A 267 -19.26 25.01 -29.16
N GLU A 268 -20.55 25.09 -28.83
CA GLU A 268 -21.63 24.85 -29.81
C GLU A 268 -21.57 25.83 -31.01
N LEU A 269 -20.73 26.87 -30.94
CA LEU A 269 -20.39 27.74 -32.08
C LEU A 269 -19.25 27.22 -33.00
N ASP A 270 -18.46 26.20 -32.60
CA ASP A 270 -17.08 26.00 -33.10
C ASP A 270 -16.72 24.56 -33.54
N SER A 271 -17.71 23.66 -33.67
CA SER A 271 -17.47 22.22 -33.90
C SER A 271 -16.77 21.88 -35.23
N LYS A 272 -16.95 22.70 -36.28
CA LYS A 272 -16.22 22.56 -37.55
C LYS A 272 -14.79 23.11 -37.47
N GLN A 273 -14.59 24.15 -36.68
CA GLN A 273 -13.30 24.81 -36.50
C GLN A 273 -12.36 23.98 -35.63
N GLU A 274 -12.87 23.25 -34.63
CA GLU A 274 -12.08 22.34 -33.79
C GLU A 274 -11.53 21.13 -34.57
N GLU A 275 -12.24 20.65 -35.60
CA GLU A 275 -11.78 19.56 -36.46
C GLU A 275 -10.73 20.03 -37.46
N GLU A 276 -10.88 21.23 -38.03
CA GLU A 276 -9.85 21.86 -38.87
C GLU A 276 -8.61 22.27 -38.06
N LEU A 277 -8.79 22.80 -36.85
CA LEU A 277 -7.71 23.13 -35.92
C LEU A 277 -6.94 21.86 -35.53
N ASN A 278 -7.62 20.76 -35.22
CA ASN A 278 -6.94 19.49 -34.96
C ASN A 278 -6.21 18.92 -36.19
N LYS A 279 -6.64 19.24 -37.41
CA LYS A 279 -5.90 18.87 -38.63
C LYS A 279 -4.70 19.79 -38.89
N THR A 280 -4.78 21.07 -38.52
CA THR A 280 -3.70 22.06 -38.69
C THR A 280 -2.66 22.05 -37.58
N LEU A 281 -3.02 21.64 -36.36
CA LEU A 281 -2.11 21.58 -35.21
C LEU A 281 -0.96 20.61 -35.46
N GLN A 282 0.25 21.10 -35.21
CA GLN A 282 1.47 20.32 -35.29
C GLN A 282 1.52 19.30 -34.15
N ARG A 283 2.26 18.20 -34.35
CA ARG A 283 2.30 17.07 -33.38
C ARG A 283 2.68 17.52 -31.96
N HIS A 284 3.64 18.42 -31.83
CA HIS A 284 4.09 18.92 -30.53
C HIS A 284 3.02 19.76 -29.81
N GLU A 285 2.16 20.46 -30.54
CA GLU A 285 1.07 21.27 -29.98
C GLU A 285 -0.04 20.36 -29.43
N LYS A 286 -0.33 19.27 -30.16
CA LYS A 286 -1.24 18.21 -29.69
C LYS A 286 -0.73 17.59 -28.39
N ASP A 287 0.57 17.25 -28.35
CA ASP A 287 1.23 16.72 -27.15
C ASP A 287 1.20 17.73 -25.98
N HIS A 288 1.30 19.03 -26.26
CA HIS A 288 1.21 20.05 -25.21
C HIS A 288 -0.20 20.18 -24.61
N ILE A 289 -1.26 19.74 -25.28
CA ILE A 289 -2.63 19.80 -24.71
C ILE A 289 -2.87 18.66 -23.70
N LEU A 290 -2.14 17.54 -23.82
CA LEU A 290 -2.23 16.40 -22.92
C LEU A 290 -1.72 16.72 -21.50
N GLY A 291 -2.18 15.95 -20.51
CA GLY A 291 -1.79 16.12 -19.11
C GLY A 291 -0.31 15.76 -18.89
N PRO A 292 0.43 16.51 -18.04
CA PRO A 292 1.80 16.13 -17.69
C PRO A 292 1.80 14.82 -16.88
N PHE A 293 2.82 14.00 -17.08
CA PHE A 293 3.04 12.81 -16.26
C PHE A 293 3.55 13.22 -14.87
N VAL A 294 2.83 12.81 -13.82
CA VAL A 294 3.08 13.21 -12.41
C VAL A 294 3.91 12.17 -11.64
N GLY A 295 4.36 11.12 -12.33
CA GLY A 295 5.05 9.97 -11.72
C GLY A 295 4.16 8.74 -11.62
N LEU A 296 4.74 7.63 -11.12
CA LEU A 296 4.05 6.34 -10.89
C LEU A 296 3.61 6.14 -9.43
N SER A 297 3.97 7.07 -8.55
CA SER A 297 3.79 6.91 -7.11
C SER A 297 2.30 6.79 -6.69
N PRO A 298 1.36 7.57 -7.25
CA PRO A 298 -0.08 7.40 -6.98
C PRO A 298 -0.63 6.02 -7.39
N GLU A 299 -0.19 5.51 -8.53
CA GLU A 299 -0.62 4.23 -9.13
C GLU A 299 -0.13 3.06 -8.28
N TYR A 300 1.16 3.06 -7.88
CA TYR A 300 1.67 2.06 -6.93
C TYR A 300 1.01 2.16 -5.55
N MET A 301 0.68 3.37 -5.09
CA MET A 301 0.01 3.57 -3.80
C MET A 301 -1.36 2.86 -3.78
N GLU A 302 -2.12 2.97 -4.86
CA GLU A 302 -3.42 2.32 -4.98
C GLU A 302 -3.30 0.80 -4.91
N MET A 303 -2.38 0.23 -5.70
CA MET A 303 -2.13 -1.21 -5.73
C MET A 303 -1.69 -1.76 -4.37
N ILE A 304 -0.85 -1.04 -3.63
CA ILE A 304 -0.34 -1.50 -2.32
C ILE A 304 -1.41 -1.38 -1.24
N ILE A 305 -2.24 -0.35 -1.26
CA ILE A 305 -3.38 -0.26 -0.34
C ILE A 305 -4.38 -1.40 -0.62
N GLN A 306 -4.63 -1.72 -1.89
CA GLN A 306 -5.44 -2.89 -2.27
C GLN A 306 -4.83 -4.21 -1.81
N PHE A 307 -3.51 -4.40 -1.97
CA PHE A 307 -2.80 -5.55 -1.42
C PHE A 307 -2.96 -5.65 0.10
N GLY A 308 -2.94 -4.52 0.82
CA GLY A 308 -3.21 -4.48 2.26
C GLY A 308 -4.64 -4.88 2.61
N MET A 309 -5.64 -4.39 1.86
CA MET A 309 -7.05 -4.77 2.05
C MET A 309 -7.26 -6.28 1.90
N VAL A 310 -6.58 -6.89 0.93
CA VAL A 310 -6.61 -8.34 0.74
C VAL A 310 -5.86 -9.02 1.89
N THR A 311 -4.58 -8.74 2.10
CA THR A 311 -3.77 -9.53 3.04
C THR A 311 -4.14 -9.36 4.52
N LEU A 312 -4.52 -8.16 4.98
CA LEU A 312 -4.80 -7.90 6.40
C LEU A 312 -6.14 -8.49 6.89
N PHE A 313 -7.14 -8.63 6.01
CA PHE A 313 -8.52 -8.96 6.41
C PHE A 313 -9.12 -10.17 5.70
N VAL A 314 -8.32 -10.92 4.93
CA VAL A 314 -8.77 -12.10 4.21
C VAL A 314 -9.29 -13.22 5.13
N ALA A 315 -8.82 -13.33 6.37
CA ALA A 315 -9.40 -14.27 7.34
C ALA A 315 -10.86 -13.97 7.68
N SER A 316 -11.30 -12.71 7.52
CA SER A 316 -12.71 -12.32 7.67
C SER A 316 -13.47 -12.42 6.35
N PHE A 317 -12.83 -12.07 5.24
CA PHE A 317 -13.47 -11.99 3.93
C PHE A 317 -12.71 -12.78 2.84
N PRO A 318 -13.03 -14.09 2.67
CA PRO A 318 -12.32 -14.97 1.74
C PRO A 318 -12.43 -14.60 0.26
N LEU A 319 -13.48 -13.87 -0.13
CA LEU A 319 -13.71 -13.46 -1.52
C LEU A 319 -12.94 -12.17 -1.90
N ALA A 320 -12.19 -11.56 -0.97
CA ALA A 320 -11.41 -10.35 -1.26
C ALA A 320 -10.45 -10.51 -2.45
N PRO A 321 -9.67 -11.61 -2.57
CA PRO A 321 -8.76 -11.81 -3.70
C PRO A 321 -9.47 -11.87 -5.04
N LEU A 322 -10.71 -12.39 -5.11
CA LEU A 322 -11.48 -12.46 -6.35
C LEU A 322 -11.85 -11.05 -6.85
N PHE A 323 -12.32 -10.19 -5.95
CA PHE A 323 -12.62 -8.80 -6.31
C PHE A 323 -11.36 -8.01 -6.65
N ALA A 324 -10.26 -8.25 -5.94
CA ALA A 324 -8.97 -7.66 -6.29
C ALA A 324 -8.49 -8.10 -7.67
N LEU A 325 -8.68 -9.36 -8.06
CA LEU A 325 -8.34 -9.86 -9.38
C LEU A 325 -9.16 -9.18 -10.48
N LEU A 326 -10.48 -9.06 -10.29
CA LEU A 326 -11.36 -8.38 -11.24
C LEU A 326 -10.98 -6.91 -11.39
N ASN A 327 -10.67 -6.24 -10.29
CA ASN A 327 -10.18 -4.86 -10.31
C ASN A 327 -8.87 -4.76 -11.09
N ASN A 328 -7.88 -5.63 -10.81
CA ASN A 328 -6.59 -5.61 -11.49
C ASN A 328 -6.71 -5.85 -13.01
N ILE A 329 -7.63 -6.70 -13.46
CA ILE A 329 -7.87 -6.95 -14.89
C ILE A 329 -8.36 -5.67 -15.59
N ILE A 330 -9.28 -4.96 -14.95
CA ILE A 330 -9.80 -3.69 -15.47
C ILE A 330 -8.72 -2.61 -15.42
N GLU A 331 -7.99 -2.55 -14.31
CA GLU A 331 -6.95 -1.56 -14.05
C GLU A 331 -5.85 -1.58 -15.10
N ILE A 332 -5.29 -2.75 -15.40
CA ILE A 332 -4.22 -2.89 -16.39
C ILE A 332 -4.63 -2.28 -17.74
N ARG A 333 -5.91 -2.39 -18.11
CA ARG A 333 -6.43 -1.83 -19.36
C ARG A 333 -6.67 -0.33 -19.28
N LEU A 334 -7.15 0.16 -18.14
CA LEU A 334 -7.41 1.59 -17.94
C LEU A 334 -6.11 2.39 -17.81
N ASP A 335 -5.14 1.90 -17.04
CA ASP A 335 -3.80 2.46 -16.98
C ASP A 335 -3.14 2.49 -18.36
N ALA A 336 -3.19 1.38 -19.11
CA ALA A 336 -2.65 1.35 -20.46
C ALA A 336 -3.29 2.41 -21.37
N LYS A 337 -4.62 2.59 -21.28
CA LYS A 337 -5.33 3.61 -22.04
C LYS A 337 -4.94 5.03 -21.61
N LYS A 338 -4.81 5.28 -20.31
CA LYS A 338 -4.36 6.56 -19.75
C LYS A 338 -2.97 6.95 -20.26
N PHE A 339 -2.03 6.00 -20.23
CA PHE A 339 -0.67 6.22 -20.75
C PHE A 339 -0.62 6.46 -22.26
N VAL A 340 -1.47 5.80 -23.05
CA VAL A 340 -1.46 5.91 -24.51
C VAL A 340 -2.24 7.14 -25.01
N MET A 341 -3.33 7.53 -24.34
CA MET A 341 -4.30 8.49 -24.88
C MET A 341 -4.40 9.81 -24.11
N GLU A 342 -4.00 9.88 -22.83
CA GLU A 342 -4.33 11.01 -21.95
C GLU A 342 -3.11 11.73 -21.36
N LEU A 343 -1.98 11.03 -21.26
CA LEU A 343 -0.74 11.57 -20.72
C LEU A 343 0.28 11.88 -21.81
N ARG A 344 1.09 12.91 -21.55
CA ARG A 344 2.31 13.14 -22.32
C ARG A 344 3.30 12.01 -22.09
N ARG A 345 4.07 11.67 -23.13
CA ARG A 345 5.10 10.63 -23.06
C ARG A 345 6.10 10.96 -21.93
N PRO A 346 6.28 10.08 -20.93
CA PRO A 346 7.27 10.27 -19.89
C PRO A 346 8.69 10.11 -20.43
N ILE A 347 9.65 10.73 -19.75
CA ILE A 347 11.08 10.51 -20.01
C ILE A 347 11.42 9.11 -19.48
N ALA A 348 12.05 8.28 -20.32
CA ALA A 348 12.43 6.93 -19.96
C ALA A 348 13.57 6.96 -18.92
N ALA A 349 13.24 6.67 -17.66
CA ALA A 349 14.20 6.45 -16.59
C ALA A 349 14.44 4.94 -16.44
N LYS A 350 15.71 4.56 -16.30
CA LYS A 350 16.09 3.18 -15.99
C LYS A 350 16.02 2.98 -14.47
N ALA A 351 15.49 1.85 -14.02
CA ALA A 351 15.40 1.51 -12.61
C ALA A 351 15.51 -0.01 -12.42
N LYS A 352 16.38 -0.45 -11.50
CA LYS A 352 16.64 -1.88 -11.22
C LYS A 352 15.56 -2.56 -10.36
N ASP A 353 14.77 -1.77 -9.65
CA ASP A 353 13.80 -2.27 -8.68
C ASP A 353 12.63 -1.31 -8.54
N ILE A 354 11.56 -1.78 -7.88
CA ILE A 354 10.43 -0.94 -7.49
C ILE A 354 10.78 -0.01 -6.30
N GLY A 355 12.02 -0.02 -5.82
CA GLY A 355 12.49 0.81 -4.70
C GLY A 355 11.77 0.53 -3.37
N ILE A 356 11.37 1.60 -2.69
CA ILE A 356 10.78 1.57 -1.33
C ILE A 356 9.50 0.73 -1.24
N TRP A 357 8.77 0.56 -2.35
CA TRP A 357 7.53 -0.19 -2.41
C TRP A 357 7.71 -1.66 -2.01
N TYR A 358 8.85 -2.27 -2.34
CA TYR A 358 9.18 -3.63 -1.91
C TYR A 358 9.25 -3.76 -0.39
N ASN A 359 9.91 -2.80 0.27
CA ASN A 359 10.02 -2.78 1.73
C ASN A 359 8.65 -2.57 2.39
N LEU A 360 7.78 -1.75 1.78
CA LEU A 360 6.40 -1.54 2.24
C LEU A 360 5.57 -2.83 2.11
N LEU A 361 5.62 -3.53 0.97
CA LEU A 361 4.94 -4.82 0.77
C LEU A 361 5.41 -5.89 1.77
N ARG A 362 6.72 -5.95 2.02
CA ARG A 362 7.31 -6.87 3.02
C ARG A 362 6.84 -6.54 4.44
N GLY A 363 6.85 -5.26 4.82
CA GLY A 363 6.36 -4.81 6.12
C GLY A 363 4.87 -5.12 6.30
N LEU A 364 4.06 -4.83 5.29
CA LEU A 364 2.62 -5.10 5.27
C LEU A 364 2.30 -6.59 5.40
N SER A 365 3.07 -7.46 4.71
CA SER A 365 2.91 -8.92 4.82
C SER A 365 3.18 -9.43 6.25
N LYS A 366 4.18 -8.88 6.93
CA LYS A 366 4.45 -9.21 8.35
C LYS A 366 3.35 -8.74 9.29
N VAL A 367 2.85 -7.51 9.09
CA VAL A 367 1.72 -6.97 9.86
C VAL A 367 0.45 -7.79 9.61
N ALA A 368 0.23 -8.26 8.38
CA ALA A 368 -0.91 -9.10 8.02
C ALA A 368 -0.99 -10.40 8.82
N VAL A 369 0.14 -11.05 9.11
CA VAL A 369 0.16 -12.24 9.98
C VAL A 369 -0.40 -11.93 11.36
N ILE A 370 0.04 -10.82 11.95
CA ILE A 370 -0.39 -10.39 13.29
C ILE A 370 -1.88 -10.03 13.28
N VAL A 371 -2.32 -9.19 12.33
CA VAL A 371 -3.72 -8.75 12.25
C VAL A 371 -4.66 -9.94 12.04
N ASN A 372 -4.33 -10.89 11.15
CA ASN A 372 -5.15 -12.07 10.93
C ASN A 372 -5.24 -12.96 12.19
N ALA A 373 -4.16 -13.08 12.98
CA ALA A 373 -4.17 -13.79 14.25
C ALA A 373 -5.18 -13.17 15.25
N PHE A 374 -5.16 -11.84 15.37
CA PHE A 374 -6.11 -11.11 16.20
C PHE A 374 -7.53 -11.19 15.65
N VAL A 375 -7.72 -11.13 14.34
CA VAL A 375 -9.04 -11.29 13.70
C VAL A 375 -9.62 -12.66 14.07
N ILE A 376 -8.87 -13.74 13.92
CA ILE A 376 -9.39 -15.09 14.17
C ILE A 376 -9.65 -15.35 15.65
N SER A 377 -8.80 -14.84 16.54
CA SER A 377 -8.98 -15.03 17.98
C SER A 377 -10.09 -14.16 18.55
N PHE A 378 -10.17 -12.88 18.16
CA PHE A 378 -11.08 -11.90 18.75
C PHE A 378 -12.33 -11.62 17.92
N THR A 379 -12.32 -11.66 16.59
CA THR A 379 -13.54 -11.32 15.82
C THR A 379 -14.36 -12.53 15.44
N SER A 380 -13.72 -13.70 15.30
CA SER A 380 -14.39 -14.96 15.03
C SER A 380 -14.88 -15.67 16.31
N ASP A 381 -15.98 -16.41 16.19
CA ASP A 381 -16.47 -17.33 17.23
C ASP A 381 -15.70 -18.67 17.20
N PHE A 382 -14.58 -18.78 16.49
CA PHE A 382 -13.77 -19.99 16.38
C PHE A 382 -13.23 -20.49 17.73
N ILE A 383 -12.51 -19.64 18.47
CA ILE A 383 -11.90 -20.03 19.75
C ILE A 383 -12.95 -20.42 20.80
N PRO A 384 -14.03 -19.64 21.02
CA PRO A 384 -15.10 -20.04 21.93
C PRO A 384 -15.73 -21.40 21.61
N ARG A 385 -15.94 -21.71 20.32
CA ARG A 385 -16.48 -23.00 19.89
C ARG A 385 -15.51 -24.14 20.18
N LEU A 386 -14.22 -23.92 19.95
CA LEU A 386 -13.17 -24.89 20.25
C LEU A 386 -13.08 -25.18 21.75
N VAL A 387 -13.07 -24.14 22.58
CA VAL A 387 -13.04 -24.27 24.05
C VAL A 387 -14.27 -25.00 24.56
N TYR A 388 -15.48 -24.67 24.06
CA TYR A 388 -16.70 -25.39 24.40
C TYR A 388 -16.60 -26.88 24.05
N GLN A 389 -16.15 -27.19 22.83
CA GLN A 389 -16.06 -28.56 22.34
C GLN A 389 -15.10 -29.42 23.16
N TYR A 390 -13.95 -28.88 23.60
CA TYR A 390 -12.93 -29.64 24.31
C TYR A 390 -13.05 -29.62 25.84
N MET A 391 -13.60 -28.56 26.43
CA MET A 391 -13.65 -28.40 27.89
C MET A 391 -15.04 -28.63 28.49
N TYR A 392 -16.12 -28.34 27.74
CA TYR A 392 -17.48 -28.30 28.29
C TYR A 392 -18.44 -29.30 27.65
N SER A 393 -18.16 -29.79 26.44
CA SER A 393 -18.97 -30.79 25.76
C SER A 393 -18.57 -32.20 26.20
N LEU A 394 -19.51 -32.92 26.83
CA LEU A 394 -19.32 -34.31 27.26
C LEU A 394 -19.12 -35.26 26.06
N ASP A 395 -19.83 -35.00 24.96
CA ASP A 395 -19.84 -35.85 23.75
C ASP A 395 -18.92 -35.32 22.63
N GLY A 396 -18.22 -34.19 22.87
CA GLY A 396 -17.45 -33.50 21.84
C GLY A 396 -18.29 -32.88 20.71
N THR A 397 -19.62 -32.82 20.89
CA THR A 397 -20.56 -32.23 19.94
C THR A 397 -20.81 -30.75 20.22
N MET A 398 -21.32 -30.01 19.22
CA MET A 398 -21.65 -28.58 19.34
C MET A 398 -23.07 -28.34 19.91
N HIS A 399 -23.77 -29.39 20.35
CA HIS A 399 -25.10 -29.25 20.93
C HIS A 399 -25.04 -28.45 22.23
N GLY A 400 -25.97 -27.53 22.42
CA GLY A 400 -26.02 -26.66 23.61
C GLY A 400 -25.10 -25.44 23.58
N PHE A 401 -24.23 -25.26 22.57
CA PHE A 401 -23.28 -24.15 22.50
C PHE A 401 -23.93 -22.78 22.67
N VAL A 402 -25.04 -22.52 21.95
CA VAL A 402 -25.73 -21.22 22.05
C VAL A 402 -26.26 -20.98 23.46
N ASN A 403 -26.79 -22.02 24.12
CA ASN A 403 -27.31 -21.92 25.47
C ASN A 403 -26.19 -21.65 26.49
N HIS A 404 -25.01 -22.26 26.31
CA HIS A 404 -23.83 -22.01 27.13
C HIS A 404 -23.23 -20.61 26.91
N THR A 405 -23.26 -20.07 25.70
CA THR A 405 -22.67 -18.74 25.41
C THR A 405 -23.50 -17.55 25.89
N LEU A 406 -24.74 -17.78 26.31
CA LEU A 406 -25.66 -16.72 26.71
C LEU A 406 -25.73 -16.63 28.24
N SER A 407 -25.46 -15.44 28.79
CA SER A 407 -25.65 -15.16 30.21
C SER A 407 -27.07 -14.65 30.48
N TYR A 408 -27.55 -14.93 31.68
CA TYR A 408 -28.88 -14.55 32.15
C TYR A 408 -28.84 -13.18 32.83
N PHE A 409 -29.84 -12.35 32.56
CA PHE A 409 -30.03 -11.05 33.19
C PHE A 409 -31.46 -10.88 33.68
N ASN A 410 -31.62 -10.44 34.92
CA ASN A 410 -32.94 -10.15 35.47
C ASN A 410 -33.38 -8.74 35.06
N VAL A 411 -34.55 -8.62 34.43
CA VAL A 411 -35.07 -7.34 33.90
C VAL A 411 -35.36 -6.32 35.02
N SER A 412 -35.51 -6.77 36.26
CA SER A 412 -35.69 -5.86 37.40
C SER A 412 -34.44 -5.07 37.78
N ASP A 413 -33.24 -5.49 37.35
CA ASP A 413 -31.96 -4.83 37.68
C ASP A 413 -31.56 -3.71 36.70
N PHE A 414 -32.49 -3.22 35.89
CA PHE A 414 -32.24 -2.06 35.02
C PHE A 414 -32.14 -0.77 35.82
N GLN A 415 -31.18 0.11 35.45
CA GLN A 415 -31.14 1.46 35.98
C GLN A 415 -32.42 2.24 35.58
N PRO A 416 -32.96 3.09 36.47
CA PRO A 416 -34.17 3.84 36.21
C PRO A 416 -34.04 4.67 34.93
N GLY A 417 -35.02 4.55 34.03
CA GLY A 417 -35.04 5.24 32.73
C GLY A 417 -34.31 4.53 31.57
N THR A 418 -33.63 3.40 31.82
CA THR A 418 -32.93 2.62 30.76
C THR A 418 -33.70 1.40 30.27
N ALA A 419 -34.86 1.11 30.88
CA ALA A 419 -35.73 0.01 30.51
C ALA A 419 -36.35 0.24 29.10
N PRO A 420 -36.69 -0.84 28.36
CA PRO A 420 -37.32 -0.72 27.06
C PRO A 420 -38.67 0.02 27.17
N LEU A 421 -38.91 0.98 26.26
CA LEU A 421 -40.14 1.78 26.18
C LEU A 421 -41.42 0.93 25.98
N GLN A 422 -41.28 -0.27 25.42
CA GLN A 422 -42.37 -1.24 25.21
C GLN A 422 -42.01 -2.60 25.81
N PRO A 423 -42.23 -2.81 27.12
CA PRO A 423 -41.86 -4.06 27.79
C PRO A 423 -42.71 -5.27 27.35
N MET A 424 -43.87 -5.06 26.71
CA MET A 424 -44.76 -6.10 26.19
C MET A 424 -44.72 -6.26 24.66
N HIS A 425 -43.61 -5.95 24.00
CA HIS A 425 -43.52 -6.08 22.53
C HIS A 425 -43.82 -7.50 22.02
N LEU A 426 -43.55 -8.53 22.83
CA LEU A 426 -43.84 -9.94 22.50
C LEU A 426 -45.22 -10.44 22.98
N GLY A 427 -46.07 -9.57 23.55
CA GLY A 427 -47.39 -9.94 24.07
C GLY A 427 -47.41 -10.54 25.49
N TYR A 428 -46.24 -10.69 26.14
CA TYR A 428 -46.11 -11.13 27.53
C TYR A 428 -44.98 -10.35 28.24
N LYS A 429 -45.00 -10.33 29.57
CA LYS A 429 -43.96 -9.70 30.39
C LYS A 429 -42.74 -10.61 30.48
N VAL A 430 -41.59 -10.09 30.07
CA VAL A 430 -40.31 -10.81 30.13
C VAL A 430 -39.64 -10.55 31.49
N GLU A 431 -39.37 -11.61 32.25
CA GLU A 431 -38.70 -11.51 33.56
C GLU A 431 -37.17 -11.63 33.45
N ILE A 432 -36.70 -12.51 32.55
CA ILE A 432 -35.27 -12.77 32.35
C ILE A 432 -34.94 -12.59 30.87
N CYS A 433 -33.90 -11.82 30.57
CA CYS A 433 -33.36 -11.70 29.23
C CYS A 433 -31.96 -12.33 29.14
N ARG A 434 -31.55 -12.69 27.92
CA ARG A 434 -30.25 -13.32 27.65
C ARG A 434 -29.40 -12.40 26.80
N TYR A 435 -28.11 -12.31 27.11
CA TYR A 435 -27.14 -11.53 26.35
C TYR A 435 -25.84 -12.32 26.14
N LYS A 436 -25.10 -11.96 25.09
CA LYS A 436 -23.86 -12.64 24.71
C LYS A 436 -22.69 -12.07 25.51
N ASP A 437 -22.44 -12.62 26.69
CA ASP A 437 -21.26 -12.37 27.52
C ASP A 437 -21.06 -13.52 28.51
N TYR A 438 -19.83 -13.73 29.00
CA TYR A 438 -19.50 -14.80 29.95
C TYR A 438 -19.53 -14.26 31.38
N ARG A 439 -20.71 -14.25 31.99
CA ARG A 439 -20.95 -13.74 33.34
C ARG A 439 -21.79 -14.69 34.16
N GLU A 440 -21.56 -14.65 35.46
CA GLU A 440 -22.28 -15.47 36.42
C GLU A 440 -23.78 -15.12 36.46
N PRO A 441 -24.67 -16.12 36.66
CA PRO A 441 -26.11 -15.91 36.68
C PRO A 441 -26.55 -15.09 37.89
N PRO A 442 -27.76 -14.49 37.84
CA PRO A 442 -28.28 -13.64 38.91
C PRO A 442 -28.58 -14.40 40.22
N SER A 443 -28.67 -15.73 40.18
CA SER A 443 -28.87 -16.58 41.37
C SER A 443 -27.59 -16.94 42.12
N SER A 444 -26.41 -16.58 41.58
CA SER A 444 -25.11 -16.87 42.19
C SER A 444 -24.70 -15.81 43.22
N SER A 445 -23.75 -16.13 44.12
CA SER A 445 -23.24 -15.20 45.13
C SER A 445 -22.48 -14.00 44.53
N SER A 446 -21.88 -14.15 43.35
CA SER A 446 -21.12 -13.13 42.63
C SER A 446 -21.89 -12.66 41.38
N GLN A 447 -23.06 -12.08 41.62
CA GLN A 447 -24.01 -11.67 40.60
C GLN A 447 -23.38 -10.75 39.54
N TYR A 448 -23.50 -11.13 38.26
CA TYR A 448 -23.03 -10.38 37.08
C TYR A 448 -21.52 -10.14 36.97
N GLU A 449 -20.70 -10.79 37.81
CA GLU A 449 -19.25 -10.77 37.68
C GLU A 449 -18.77 -11.64 36.51
N LEU A 450 -17.53 -11.41 36.06
CA LEU A 450 -16.93 -12.19 34.98
C LEU A 450 -16.71 -13.63 35.45
N SER A 451 -17.26 -14.58 34.71
CA SER A 451 -17.15 -16.00 35.06
C SER A 451 -15.75 -16.55 34.79
N LYS A 452 -15.42 -17.71 35.37
CA LYS A 452 -14.19 -18.48 35.05
C LYS A 452 -14.10 -18.81 33.56
N GLU A 453 -15.25 -19.02 32.92
CA GLU A 453 -15.36 -19.29 31.48
C GLU A 453 -14.78 -18.15 30.63
N PHE A 454 -15.02 -16.89 31.04
CA PHE A 454 -14.48 -15.71 30.37
C PHE A 454 -12.95 -15.76 30.30
N TRP A 455 -12.32 -16.02 31.45
CA TRP A 455 -10.87 -16.07 31.58
C TRP A 455 -10.27 -17.26 30.83
N ALA A 456 -10.92 -18.43 30.85
CA ALA A 456 -10.49 -19.58 30.07
C ALA A 456 -10.51 -19.28 28.56
N VAL A 457 -11.60 -18.69 28.06
CA VAL A 457 -11.72 -18.29 26.64
C VAL A 457 -10.70 -17.19 26.29
N LEU A 458 -10.47 -16.22 27.17
CA LEU A 458 -9.48 -15.17 26.95
C LEU A 458 -8.04 -15.72 26.91
N ALA A 459 -7.68 -16.62 27.83
CA ALA A 459 -6.39 -17.29 27.84
C ALA A 459 -6.17 -18.10 26.55
N ALA A 460 -7.19 -18.86 26.11
CA ALA A 460 -7.13 -19.61 24.86
C ALA A 460 -6.97 -18.69 23.64
N ARG A 461 -7.62 -17.51 23.62
CA ARG A 461 -7.45 -16.51 22.56
C ARG A 461 -6.02 -16.00 22.48
N LEU A 462 -5.43 -15.61 23.61
CA LEU A 462 -4.06 -15.10 23.66
C LEU A 462 -3.03 -16.19 23.31
N ALA A 463 -3.20 -17.39 23.85
CA ALA A 463 -2.36 -18.54 23.51
C ALA A 463 -2.39 -18.85 22.01
N PHE A 464 -3.59 -18.81 21.40
CA PHE A 464 -3.72 -18.99 19.96
C PHE A 464 -2.95 -17.93 19.17
N VAL A 465 -3.03 -16.64 19.54
CA VAL A 465 -2.30 -15.57 18.85
C VAL A 465 -0.79 -15.82 18.89
N VAL A 466 -0.24 -16.17 20.05
CA VAL A 466 1.20 -16.44 20.22
C VAL A 466 1.62 -17.63 19.37
N VAL A 467 0.90 -18.75 19.45
CA VAL A 467 1.23 -19.96 18.67
C VAL A 467 1.12 -19.69 17.18
N PHE A 468 0.01 -19.09 16.75
CA PHE A 468 -0.23 -18.79 15.34
C PHE A 468 0.82 -17.85 14.76
N GLN A 469 1.16 -16.77 15.47
CA GLN A 469 2.16 -15.81 15.04
C GLN A 469 3.53 -16.47 14.85
N ASN A 470 4.00 -17.23 15.85
CA ASN A 470 5.31 -17.87 15.78
C ASN A 470 5.37 -18.92 14.67
N VAL A 471 4.34 -19.76 14.54
CA VAL A 471 4.30 -20.80 13.49
C VAL A 471 4.31 -20.18 12.10
N VAL A 472 3.47 -19.17 11.84
CA VAL A 472 3.38 -18.56 10.50
C VAL A 472 4.63 -17.75 10.16
N MET A 473 5.22 -17.03 11.12
CA MET A 473 6.48 -16.32 10.89
C MET A 473 7.63 -17.29 10.59
N LEU A 474 7.76 -18.37 11.35
CA LEU A 474 8.79 -19.38 11.13
C LEU A 474 8.60 -20.06 9.76
N MET A 475 7.36 -20.35 9.37
CA MET A 475 7.06 -20.88 8.04
C MET A 475 7.38 -19.88 6.92
N SER A 476 7.14 -18.59 7.14
CA SER A 476 7.53 -17.54 6.18
C SER A 476 9.05 -17.53 5.99
N ASP A 477 9.81 -17.51 7.07
CA ASP A 477 11.27 -17.49 7.01
C ASP A 477 11.82 -18.80 6.41
N PHE A 478 11.13 -19.94 6.61
CA PHE A 478 11.47 -21.20 5.98
C PHE A 478 11.25 -21.17 4.45
N VAL A 479 10.18 -20.54 3.98
CA VAL A 479 9.94 -20.38 2.52
C VAL A 479 10.98 -19.45 1.90
N ASP A 480 11.31 -18.34 2.57
CA ASP A 480 12.39 -17.43 2.17
C ASP A 480 13.74 -18.18 2.09
N TRP A 481 13.98 -19.15 2.97
CA TRP A 481 15.18 -20.00 2.93
C TRP A 481 15.14 -21.06 1.81
N LEU A 482 13.97 -21.64 1.54
CA LEU A 482 13.80 -22.71 0.55
C LEU A 482 13.91 -22.21 -0.89
N ILE A 483 13.40 -21.01 -1.17
CA ILE A 483 13.33 -20.44 -2.51
C ILE A 483 14.54 -19.53 -2.73
N PRO A 484 15.49 -19.88 -3.62
CA PRO A 484 16.62 -18.99 -3.91
C PRO A 484 16.14 -17.72 -4.64
N ASP A 485 16.64 -16.56 -4.19
CA ASP A 485 16.31 -15.25 -4.76
C ASP A 485 16.65 -15.15 -6.27
N ILE A 486 17.74 -15.81 -6.70
CA ILE A 486 18.22 -15.80 -8.09
C ILE A 486 17.82 -17.12 -8.79
N PRO A 487 17.09 -17.07 -9.91
CA PRO A 487 16.76 -18.27 -10.69
C PRO A 487 18.03 -18.90 -11.30
N LYS A 488 18.13 -20.23 -11.23
CA LYS A 488 19.30 -20.99 -11.69
C LYS A 488 19.66 -20.72 -13.16
N ASP A 489 18.66 -20.67 -14.04
CA ASP A 489 18.87 -20.44 -15.48
C ASP A 489 19.63 -19.13 -15.75
N ILE A 490 19.24 -18.06 -15.06
CA ILE A 490 19.88 -16.74 -15.20
C ILE A 490 21.26 -16.75 -14.56
N SER A 491 21.43 -17.37 -13.39
CA SER A 491 22.74 -17.47 -12.76
C SER A 491 23.75 -18.22 -13.64
N LEU A 492 23.31 -19.27 -14.33
CA LEU A 492 24.12 -20.03 -15.28
C LEU A 492 24.43 -19.20 -16.53
N GLN A 493 23.44 -18.47 -17.05
CA GLN A 493 23.63 -17.62 -18.23
C GLN A 493 24.61 -16.47 -17.95
N MET A 494 24.43 -15.76 -16.83
CA MET A 494 25.37 -14.73 -16.37
C MET A 494 26.78 -15.29 -16.16
N HIS A 495 26.89 -16.49 -15.59
CA HIS A 495 28.19 -17.13 -15.41
C HIS A 495 28.85 -17.49 -16.76
N LYS A 496 28.08 -18.02 -17.71
CA LYS A 496 28.54 -18.34 -19.06
C LYS A 496 28.99 -17.09 -19.82
N GLU A 497 28.22 -16.01 -19.77
CA GLU A 497 28.56 -14.72 -20.37
C GLU A 497 29.82 -14.14 -19.76
N LYS A 498 29.99 -14.25 -18.43
CA LYS A 498 31.20 -13.80 -17.75
C LYS A 498 32.43 -14.60 -18.19
N ILE A 499 32.32 -15.92 -18.34
CA ILE A 499 33.41 -16.77 -18.87
C ILE A 499 33.76 -16.35 -20.29
N LEU A 500 32.76 -16.21 -21.17
CA LEU A 500 32.95 -15.87 -22.57
C LEU A 500 33.54 -14.46 -22.75
N MET A 501 33.11 -13.50 -21.92
CA MET A 501 33.66 -12.15 -21.88
C MET A 501 35.13 -12.16 -21.45
N VAL A 502 35.49 -12.93 -20.42
CA VAL A 502 36.89 -13.07 -19.98
C VAL A 502 37.74 -13.73 -21.06
N GLU A 503 37.24 -14.77 -21.73
CA GLU A 503 37.95 -15.44 -22.83
C GLU A 503 38.21 -14.49 -24.01
N LEU A 504 37.20 -13.71 -24.42
CA LEU A 504 37.34 -12.70 -25.47
C LEU A 504 38.36 -11.62 -25.08
N PHE A 505 38.30 -11.14 -23.84
CA PHE A 505 39.23 -10.14 -23.32
C PHE A 505 40.68 -10.67 -23.32
N MET A 506 40.90 -11.90 -22.87
CA MET A 506 42.22 -12.54 -22.88
C MET A 506 42.76 -12.73 -24.31
N LYS A 507 41.89 -13.12 -25.25
CA LYS A 507 42.26 -13.27 -26.66
C LYS A 507 42.63 -11.94 -27.31
N GLU A 508 41.91 -10.86 -26.99
CA GLU A 508 42.22 -9.51 -27.46
C GLU A 508 43.56 -9.01 -26.89
N GLU A 509 43.81 -9.22 -25.59
CA GLU A 509 45.09 -8.89 -24.97
C GLU A 509 46.26 -9.67 -25.60
N GLN A 510 46.09 -10.98 -25.85
CA GLN A 510 47.09 -11.79 -26.54
C GLN A 510 47.34 -11.28 -27.97
N GLY A 511 46.28 -10.92 -28.70
CA GLY A 511 46.38 -10.31 -30.03
C GLY A 511 47.14 -8.99 -30.01
N LYS A 512 46.86 -8.10 -29.04
CA LYS A 512 47.59 -6.83 -28.85
C LYS A 512 49.06 -7.07 -28.51
N ARG A 513 49.37 -8.07 -27.67
CA ARG A 513 50.77 -8.43 -27.34
C ARG A 513 51.52 -9.00 -28.53
N LEU A 514 50.89 -9.83 -29.35
CA LEU A 514 51.46 -10.35 -30.59
C LEU A 514 51.71 -9.22 -31.60
N ALA A 515 50.74 -8.33 -31.81
CA ALA A 515 50.89 -7.17 -32.68
C ALA A 515 51.97 -6.18 -32.19
N ALA A 516 52.07 -5.96 -30.88
CA ALA A 516 53.15 -5.16 -30.30
C ALA A 516 54.52 -5.80 -30.52
N ARG A 517 54.61 -7.14 -30.47
CA ARG A 517 55.85 -7.88 -30.74
C ARG A 517 56.23 -7.85 -32.22
N ASP A 518 55.26 -7.90 -33.13
CA ASP A 518 55.50 -7.77 -34.57
C ASP A 518 55.93 -6.35 -34.95
N ASN A 519 55.33 -5.30 -34.38
CA ASN A 519 55.81 -3.92 -34.54
C ASN A 519 57.24 -3.75 -34.01
N HIS A 520 57.56 -4.34 -32.86
CA HIS A 520 58.90 -4.28 -32.28
C HIS A 520 59.96 -5.01 -33.12
N ASN A 521 59.55 -6.07 -33.85
CA ASN A 521 60.42 -6.75 -34.82
C ASN A 521 60.54 -5.98 -36.14
N GLN A 522 59.51 -5.23 -36.55
CA GLN A 522 59.53 -4.42 -37.76
C GLN A 522 60.38 -3.15 -37.61
N ASP A 523 60.40 -2.54 -36.41
CA ASP A 523 61.31 -1.43 -36.06
C ASP A 523 62.77 -1.90 -35.95
N ASN A 524 63.02 -3.16 -35.55
CA ASN A 524 64.37 -3.74 -35.54
C ASN A 524 64.90 -4.09 -36.94
N CYS A 525 64.04 -4.22 -37.95
CA CYS A 525 64.45 -4.46 -39.34
C CYS A 525 64.71 -3.16 -40.13
N ASN A 526 64.38 -1.99 -39.58
CA ASN A 526 64.65 -0.69 -40.19
C ASN A 526 65.55 0.15 -39.27
N SER A 527 66.83 -0.21 -39.17
CA SER A 527 67.86 0.69 -38.67
C SER A 527 68.60 1.35 -39.84
N PRO A 528 68.45 2.67 -40.08
CA PRO A 528 69.40 3.42 -40.87
C PRO A 528 70.57 3.83 -39.97
N SER A 529 71.79 3.61 -40.46
CA SER A 529 73.04 4.01 -39.83
C SER A 529 73.20 5.54 -39.79
N SER A 530 73.50 6.04 -38.58
CA SER A 530 74.30 7.22 -38.22
C SER A 530 73.97 8.58 -38.86
N ALA A 531 73.57 9.57 -38.05
CA ALA A 531 74.49 10.56 -37.45
C ALA A 531 73.78 11.85 -36.99
N THR A 532 74.30 12.38 -35.87
CA THR A 532 74.39 13.81 -35.46
C THR A 532 73.24 14.51 -34.71
N GLN A 533 73.65 15.04 -33.53
CA GLN A 533 73.27 16.29 -32.83
C GLN A 533 72.20 16.28 -31.70
N THR A 534 72.72 16.61 -30.51
CA THR A 534 72.14 17.13 -29.24
C THR A 534 71.53 18.55 -29.35
N PRO A 535 70.89 19.18 -28.31
CA PRO A 535 70.03 18.71 -27.19
C PRO A 535 68.74 19.62 -27.03
N PRO A 536 68.18 19.95 -25.83
CA PRO A 536 66.83 19.55 -25.33
C PRO A 536 65.78 20.68 -25.22
N GLN A 537 64.48 20.39 -24.93
CA GLN A 537 63.56 21.10 -23.99
C GLN A 537 62.05 20.69 -24.07
N PRO A 538 61.21 21.02 -23.07
CA PRO A 538 60.02 20.25 -22.65
C PRO A 538 58.64 20.91 -22.92
N ARG A 539 57.56 20.16 -22.60
CA ARG A 539 56.10 20.47 -22.62
C ARG A 539 55.44 20.23 -23.99
N SER A 540 54.21 19.72 -24.12
CA SER A 540 53.02 19.83 -23.26
C SER A 540 52.02 18.69 -23.53
N ARG A 541 51.33 18.22 -22.48
CA ARG A 541 50.06 17.47 -22.60
C ARG A 541 49.01 18.37 -23.25
N THR A 542 48.37 17.91 -24.31
CA THR A 542 47.13 18.49 -24.84
C THR A 542 46.06 17.42 -25.01
N ALA A 543 44.85 17.82 -24.63
CA ALA A 543 43.60 17.10 -24.53
C ALA A 543 43.27 16.18 -25.73
N THR A 544 42.85 14.96 -25.41
CA THR A 544 42.05 14.10 -26.29
C THR A 544 40.66 14.71 -26.47
N HIS A 545 40.42 15.27 -27.66
CA HIS A 545 39.07 15.48 -28.18
C HIS A 545 38.55 14.17 -28.78
N ALA A 546 37.34 13.80 -28.36
CA ALA A 546 36.54 12.74 -28.95
C ALA A 546 36.18 13.09 -30.40
N VAL A 547 36.43 12.16 -31.32
CA VAL A 547 35.89 12.17 -32.68
C VAL A 547 35.10 10.88 -32.87
N GLY A 548 33.85 11.05 -33.29
CA GLY A 548 32.84 10.02 -33.44
C GLY A 548 33.22 8.94 -34.45
N TRP A 549 32.76 7.73 -34.14
CA TRP A 549 32.75 6.61 -35.07
C TRP A 549 31.40 6.58 -35.77
N GLU A 550 31.42 7.03 -37.03
CA GLU A 550 30.38 6.77 -38.00
C GLU A 550 30.96 5.77 -39.01
N ASN A 551 30.44 4.55 -39.06
CA ASN A 551 30.54 3.71 -40.25
C ASN A 551 29.46 2.62 -40.30
N LYS A 552 28.50 2.87 -41.20
CA LYS A 552 28.01 1.97 -42.25
C LYS A 552 28.29 0.48 -42.05
N HIS A 553 27.22 -0.29 -41.80
CA HIS A 553 27.04 -1.59 -42.44
C HIS A 553 25.63 -1.71 -43.02
N LYS A 554 25.58 -1.92 -44.34
CA LYS A 554 24.41 -2.32 -45.13
C LYS A 554 23.86 -3.65 -44.60
N GLN A 555 22.56 -3.71 -44.34
CA GLN A 555 21.76 -4.95 -44.35
C GLN A 555 20.98 -5.04 -45.67
N PRO A 556 20.78 -6.24 -46.24
CA PRO A 556 19.95 -6.43 -47.42
C PRO A 556 18.44 -6.43 -47.06
N GLU A 557 17.64 -5.92 -47.99
CA GLU A 557 16.18 -5.87 -47.97
C GLU A 557 15.55 -7.27 -47.96
N GLU A 558 14.60 -7.50 -47.04
CA GLU A 558 13.49 -8.43 -47.25
C GLU A 558 12.18 -7.70 -46.91
N ASN A 559 11.28 -7.67 -47.91
CA ASN A 559 10.01 -6.95 -47.91
C ASN A 559 9.01 -7.51 -46.88
N PRO A 560 8.16 -6.66 -46.28
CA PRO A 560 7.00 -7.10 -45.50
C PRO A 560 5.77 -7.29 -46.40
N ALA A 561 5.06 -8.40 -46.26
CA ALA A 561 3.69 -8.56 -46.75
C ALA A 561 2.70 -8.63 -45.57
N PRO A 562 1.47 -8.13 -45.73
CA PRO A 562 0.57 -7.78 -44.63
C PRO A 562 -0.39 -8.92 -44.28
N ILE A 563 -0.78 -9.04 -43.01
CA ILE A 563 -1.94 -9.87 -42.62
C ILE A 563 -2.85 -9.09 -41.66
N TYR A 564 -4.07 -8.86 -42.15
CA TYR A 564 -5.25 -8.39 -41.43
C TYR A 564 -5.96 -9.55 -40.69
N LYS A 565 -6.78 -9.17 -39.68
CA LYS A 565 -7.81 -9.94 -38.92
C LYS A 565 -7.22 -10.89 -37.86
N LEU A 566 -7.66 -10.88 -36.59
CA LEU A 566 -8.99 -10.62 -36.00
C LEU A 566 -8.87 -9.81 -34.70
#